data_AF-A0A850QWV3-F1
#
_entry.id   AF-A0A850QWV3-F1
#
_cell.length_a   1.000
_cell.length_b   1.000
_cell.length_c   1.000
_cell.angle_alpha   90.00
_cell.angle_beta   90.00
_cell.angle_gamma   90.00
#
_symmetry.space_group_name_H-M   'P 1'
#
loop_
_entity.id
_entity.type
_entity.pdbx_description
1 polymer ?
#
loop_
_entity_poly.entity_id
_entity_poly.type
_entity_poly.pdbx_seq_one_letter_code
_entity_poly.pdbx_strand_id
1 'polypeptide(L)' 'SHLVCLSQFVGMLRDSRSFWSYPRHEYFRRILCDMVGRWAENGEVPNDLSLLGPMVEDICFGNAKRYFEERA' A
#
# COMPACT_ATOMS: atom_id res chain seq x y z
N SER A 1 4.31 -4.29 -15.88
CA SER A 1 4.96 -2.99 -15.63
C SER A 1 4.22 -2.10 -14.61
N HIS A 2 2.97 -2.39 -14.21
CA HIS A 2 2.24 -1.61 -13.19
C HIS A 2 2.68 -1.89 -11.73
N LEU A 3 3.10 -3.12 -11.41
CA LEU A 3 3.55 -3.54 -10.08
C LEU A 3 4.73 -2.73 -9.53
N VAL A 4 5.71 -2.39 -10.39
CA VAL A 4 6.94 -1.68 -9.99
C VAL A 4 6.66 -0.24 -9.55
N CYS A 5 5.66 0.41 -10.14
CA CYS A 5 5.29 1.77 -9.77
C CYS A 5 4.46 1.77 -8.46
N LEU A 6 3.62 0.75 -8.27
CA LEU A 6 2.81 0.64 -7.05
C LEU A 6 3.65 0.24 -5.83
N SER A 7 4.66 -0.62 -6.01
CA SER A 7 5.53 -1.05 -4.91
C SER A 7 6.41 0.06 -4.35
N GLN A 8 6.74 1.09 -5.16
CA GLN A 8 7.49 2.27 -4.73
C GLN A 8 6.60 3.39 -4.15
N PHE A 9 5.29 3.17 -4.08
CA PHE A 9 4.37 4.20 -3.59
C PHE A 9 4.59 4.41 -2.09
N VAL A 10 4.96 5.65 -1.72
CA VAL A 10 5.28 6.07 -0.34
C VAL A 10 4.05 5.99 0.60
N GLY A 11 2.85 5.75 0.06
CA GLY A 11 1.61 5.59 0.81
C GLY A 11 0.75 6.87 0.79
N MET A 12 -0.30 6.89 1.61
CA MET A 12 -1.24 8.02 1.70
C MET A 12 -0.71 9.09 2.66
N LEU A 13 -0.46 10.31 2.19
CA LEU A 13 -0.20 11.44 3.09
C LEU A 13 -1.49 11.91 3.76
N ARG A 14 -1.46 12.05 5.09
CA ARG A 14 -2.58 12.58 5.86
C ARG A 14 -2.62 14.12 5.77
N ASP A 15 -3.19 14.67 4.70
CA ASP A 15 -3.39 16.13 4.57
C ASP A 15 -4.54 16.66 5.44
N SER A 16 -4.72 16.13 6.66
CA SER A 16 -5.71 16.68 7.59
C SER A 16 -5.30 16.49 9.04
N ARG A 17 -5.36 17.58 9.81
CA ARG A 17 -5.08 17.61 11.26
C ARG A 17 -6.27 17.19 12.15
N SER A 18 -7.22 16.43 11.63
CA SER A 18 -8.44 16.02 12.37
C SER A 18 -8.41 14.55 12.72
N PHE A 19 -8.73 14.20 13.97
CA PHE A 19 -8.79 12.83 14.51
C PHE A 19 -9.67 11.87 13.67
N TRP A 20 -10.63 12.41 12.91
CA TRP A 20 -11.52 11.71 11.97
C TRP A 20 -10.86 11.13 10.71
N SER A 21 -9.55 11.27 10.57
CA SER A 21 -8.78 10.80 9.40
C SER A 21 -8.19 9.41 9.54
N TYR A 22 -8.20 8.84 10.76
CA TYR A 22 -7.79 7.44 10.99
C TYR A 22 -8.60 6.40 10.20
N PRO A 23 -9.94 6.49 10.06
CA PRO A 23 -10.69 5.55 9.21
C PRO A 23 -10.32 5.64 7.72
N ARG A 24 -9.70 6.74 7.25
CA ARG A 24 -9.26 6.83 5.84
C ARG A 24 -8.09 5.90 5.52
N HIS A 25 -7.23 5.60 6.48
CA HIS A 25 -6.17 4.60 6.30
C HIS A 25 -6.75 3.19 6.21
N GLU A 26 -7.77 2.89 7.00
CA GLU A 26 -8.45 1.60 6.90
C GLU A 26 -9.16 1.44 5.55
N TYR A 27 -9.87 2.48 5.09
CA TYR A 27 -10.49 2.48 3.77
C TYR A 27 -9.47 2.30 2.65
N PHE A 28 -8.34 3.01 2.71
CA PHE A 28 -7.25 2.84 1.76
C PHE A 28 -6.71 1.41 1.74
N ARG A 29 -6.46 0.81 2.91
CA ARG A 29 -5.99 -0.58 3.03
C ARG A 29 -6.97 -1.57 2.41
N ARG A 30 -8.28 -1.40 2.67
CA ARG A 30 -9.32 -2.26 2.09
C ARG A 30 -9.35 -2.19 0.56
N ILE A 31 -9.31 -0.98 0.01
CA ILE A 31 -9.28 -0.77 -1.45
C ILE A 31 -8.01 -1.35 -2.07
N LEU A 32 -6.85 -1.17 -1.41
CA LEU A 32 -5.58 -1.72 -1.88
C LEU A 32 -5.61 -3.26 -1.90
N CYS A 33 -6.08 -3.90 -0.82
CA CYS A 33 -6.18 -5.35 -0.77
C CYS A 33 -7.17 -5.92 -1.80
N ASP A 34 -8.33 -5.26 -1.99
CA ASP A 34 -9.33 -5.68 -3.01
C ASP A 34 -8.75 -5.56 -4.43
N MET A 35 -8.03 -4.48 -4.72
CA MET A 35 -7.37 -4.29 -6.02
C MET A 35 -6.29 -5.35 -6.28
N VAL A 36 -5.41 -5.60 -5.31
CA VAL A 36 -4.33 -6.60 -5.42
C VAL A 36 -4.91 -8.02 -5.53
N GLY A 37 -5.96 -8.32 -4.77
CA GLY A 37 -6.67 -9.60 -4.84
C GLY A 37 -7.26 -9.86 -6.24
N ARG A 38 -7.93 -8.87 -6.83
CA ARG A 38 -8.46 -8.99 -8.19
C ARG A 38 -7.38 -9.19 -9.24
N TRP A 39 -6.22 -8.54 -9.11
CA TRP A 39 -5.11 -8.77 -10.01
C TRP A 39 -4.53 -10.18 -9.88
N ALA A 40 -4.50 -10.73 -8.66
CA ALA A 40 -4.07 -12.10 -8.42
C ALA A 40 -5.06 -13.12 -9.00
N GLU A 41 -6.36 -12.88 -8.85
CA GLU A 41 -7.43 -13.71 -9.43
C GLU A 41 -7.45 -13.66 -10.97
N ASN A 42 -7.21 -12.49 -11.55
CA ASN A 42 -7.13 -12.29 -13.00
C ASN A 42 -5.82 -12.82 -13.62
N GLY A 43 -4.86 -13.28 -12.81
CA GLY A 43 -3.55 -13.76 -13.26
C GLY A 43 -2.61 -12.65 -13.75
N GLU A 44 -2.89 -11.38 -13.42
CA GLU A 44 -2.01 -10.25 -13.74
C GLU A 44 -0.78 -10.19 -12.83
N VAL A 45 -0.89 -10.74 -11.62
CA VAL A 45 0.18 -10.87 -10.64
C VAL A 45 0.22 -12.29 -10.06
N PRO A 46 1.38 -12.78 -9.61
CA PRO A 46 1.45 -14.07 -8.94
C PRO A 46 0.56 -14.08 -7.70
N ASN A 47 -0.36 -15.04 -7.60
CA ASN A 47 -1.20 -15.24 -6.42
C ASN A 47 -0.42 -15.91 -5.28
N ASP A 48 0.65 -15.25 -4.85
CA ASP A 48 1.53 -15.69 -3.78
C ASP A 48 1.49 -14.69 -2.63
N LEU A 49 0.83 -15.09 -1.54
CA LEU A 49 0.72 -14.30 -0.31
C LEU A 49 2.09 -13.94 0.28
N SER A 50 3.12 -14.76 0.06
CA SER A 50 4.47 -14.48 0.54
C SER A 50 5.14 -13.32 -0.21
N LEU A 51 4.68 -13.01 -1.43
CA LEU A 51 5.13 -11.86 -2.22
C LEU A 51 4.19 -10.66 -2.07
N LEU A 52 2.87 -10.91 -2.13
CA LEU A 52 1.86 -9.85 -2.09
C LEU A 52 1.68 -9.25 -0.68
N GLY A 53 1.81 -10.06 0.37
CA GLY A 53 1.70 -9.62 1.77
C GLY A 53 2.73 -8.55 2.14
N PRO A 54 4.04 -8.82 1.98
CA PRO A 54 5.08 -7.84 2.25
C PRO A 54 4.96 -6.58 1.39
N MET A 55 4.52 -6.71 0.13
CA MET A 55 4.28 -5.56 -0.75
C MET A 55 3.18 -4.64 -0.19
N VAL A 56 2.05 -5.20 0.24
CA VAL A 56 0.96 -4.42 0.84
C VAL A 56 1.40 -3.77 2.15
N GLU A 57 2.17 -4.48 2.98
CA GLU A 57 2.73 -3.95 4.22
C GLU A 57 3.68 -2.76 3.97
N ASP A 58 4.56 -2.89 2.98
CA ASP A 58 5.47 -1.82 2.56
C ASP A 58 4.69 -0.60 2.07
N ILE A 59 3.66 -0.76 1.24
CA ILE A 59 2.82 0.36 0.76
C ILE A 59 2.07 1.04 1.92
N CYS A 60 1.63 0.27 2.92
CA CYS A 60 0.86 0.78 4.04
C CYS A 60 1.69 1.47 5.12
N PHE A 61 2.98 1.15 5.22
CA PHE A 61 3.85 1.69 6.28
C PHE A 61 5.34 1.70 5.93
N GLY A 62 5.89 0.60 5.41
CA GLY A 62 7.34 0.43 5.21
C GLY A 62 7.97 1.48 4.29
N ASN A 63 7.32 1.79 3.17
CA ASN A 63 7.76 2.82 2.21
C ASN A 63 7.74 4.22 2.81
N ALA A 64 6.66 4.56 3.53
CA ALA A 64 6.55 5.85 4.23
C ALA A 64 7.69 6.00 5.23
N LYS A 65 7.89 4.99 6.07
CA LYS A 65 8.94 4.98 7.09
C LYS A 65 10.32 5.19 6.48
N ARG A 66 10.71 4.37 5.49
CA ARG A 66 12.01 4.52 4.79
C ARG A 66 12.18 5.91 4.17
N TYR A 67 11.15 6.40 3.48
CA TYR A 67 11.20 7.71 2.82
C TYR A 67 11.38 8.89 3.79
N PHE A 68 10.74 8.84 4.97
CA PHE A 68 10.88 9.89 5.98
C PHE A 68 12.12 9.72 6.86
N GLU A 69 12.62 8.49 7.07
CA GLU A 69 13.86 8.23 7.80
C GLU A 69 15.11 8.53 6.97
N GLU A 70 15.11 8.28 5.66
CA GLU A 70 16.23 8.60 4.75
C GLU A 70 16.33 10.10 4.41
N ARG A 71 15.30 10.90 4.75
CA ARG A 71 15.24 12.35 4.49
C ARG A 71 15.27 13.20 5.77
N ALA A 72 15.48 12.60 6.93
CA ALA A 72 15.69 13.27 8.21
C ALA A 72 17.19 13.45 8.50
#